data_AF-A0A501X187-F1
#
_entry.id   AF-A0A501X187-F1
#
_cell.length_a   1.000
_cell.length_b   1.000
_cell.length_c   1.000
_cell.angle_alpha   90.00
_cell.angle_beta   90.00
_cell.angle_gamma   90.00
#
_symmetry.space_group_name_H-M   'P 1'
#
loop_
_entity.id
_entity.type
_entity.pdbx_description
1 polymer ?
#
loop_
_entity_poly.entity_id
_entity_poly.type
_entity_poly.pdbx_seq_one_letter_code
_entity_poly.pdbx_strand_id
1 'polypeptide(L)' 'MMVTLMNFQMIETEALHLPREDRVRLVEKLLNSLGKTSTSLDSEWLNEAKHRAEDIDAGRVSLIEGNKVLEKARKKLK' A
#
# COMPACT_ATOMS: atom_id res chain seq x y z
N MET A 1 3.41 26.02 32.08
CA MET A 1 2.51 24.93 31.66
C MET A 1 3.33 23.86 30.97
N MET A 2 3.51 22.70 31.61
CA MET A 2 4.15 21.54 30.98
C MET A 2 3.13 20.89 30.05
N VAL A 3 3.37 20.96 28.74
CA VAL A 3 2.75 20.01 27.80
C VAL A 3 3.46 18.69 28.06
N THR A 4 2.80 17.75 28.72
CA THR A 4 3.31 16.39 28.89
C THR A 4 3.38 15.77 27.50
N LEU A 5 4.59 15.72 26.91
CA LEU A 5 4.84 15.00 25.68
C LEU A 5 4.39 13.55 25.87
N MET A 6 3.32 13.14 25.19
CA MET A 6 2.98 11.73 25.07
C MET A 6 4.21 11.01 24.49
N ASN A 7 4.79 10.06 25.22
CA ASN A 7 5.90 9.27 24.70
C ASN A 7 5.39 8.14 23.78
N PHE A 8 6.29 7.59 22.97
CA PHE A 8 5.93 6.58 21.96
C PHE A 8 5.23 5.36 22.59
N GLN A 9 5.76 4.85 23.69
CA GLN A 9 5.23 3.66 24.37
C GLN A 9 3.77 3.84 24.81
N MET A 10 3.42 5.04 25.29
CA MET A 10 2.05 5.36 25.67
C MET A 10 1.13 5.40 24.44
N ILE A 11 1.55 6.04 23.35
CA ILE A 11 0.77 6.09 22.10
C ILE A 11 0.55 4.69 21.53
N GLU A 12 1.59 3.85 21.52
CA GLU A 12 1.51 2.46 21.07
C GLU A 12 0.52 1.65 21.92
N THR A 13 0.62 1.77 23.25
CA THR A 13 -0.27 1.08 24.17
C THR A 13 -1.72 1.47 23.93
N GLU A 14 -2.02 2.76 23.86
CA GLU A 14 -3.39 3.25 23.62
C GLU A 14 -3.91 2.80 22.24
N ALA A 15 -3.07 2.86 21.20
CA ALA A 15 -3.44 2.40 19.86
C ALA A 15 -3.76 0.90 19.80
N LEU A 16 -3.05 0.06 20.56
CA LEU A 16 -3.30 -1.38 20.61
C LEU A 16 -4.61 -1.74 21.34
N HIS A 17 -5.07 -0.91 22.28
CA HIS A 17 -6.34 -1.11 23.00
C HIS A 17 -7.59 -0.72 22.19
N LEU A 18 -7.43 0.00 21.08
CA LEU A 18 -8.55 0.36 20.21
C LEU A 18 -9.22 -0.90 19.61
N PRO A 19 -10.53 -0.86 19.33
CA PRO A 19 -11.21 -1.86 18.49
C PRO A 19 -10.52 -2.01 17.13
N ARG A 20 -10.66 -3.18 16.50
CA ARG A 20 -9.98 -3.51 15.25
C ARG A 20 -10.24 -2.46 14.16
N GLU A 21 -11.48 -2.02 14.02
CA GLU A 21 -11.94 -1.05 13.02
C GLU A 21 -11.26 0.32 13.22
N ASP A 22 -11.14 0.76 14.47
CA ASP A 22 -10.49 2.02 14.81
C ASP A 22 -8.97 1.96 14.62
N ARG A 23 -8.34 0.80 14.88
CA ARG A 23 -6.92 0.59 14.57
C ARG A 23 -6.64 0.69 13.07
N VAL A 24 -7.48 0.06 12.23
CA VAL A 24 -7.36 0.15 10.77
C VAL A 24 -7.45 1.61 10.33
N ARG A 25 -8.45 2.36 10.81
CA ARG A 25 -8.61 3.77 10.50
C ARG A 25 -7.42 4.62 10.96
N LEU A 26 -6.85 4.32 12.13
CA LEU A 26 -5.66 5.01 12.64
C LEU A 26 -4.43 4.74 11.76
N VAL A 27 -4.19 3.48 11.38
CA VAL A 27 -3.09 3.09 10.48
C VAL A 27 -3.19 3.81 9.14
N GLU A 28 -4.38 3.87 8.54
CA GLU A 28 -4.59 4.59 7.27
C GLU A 28 -4.22 6.08 7.38
N LYS A 29 -4.65 6.76 8.46
CA LYS A 29 -4.30 8.16 8.69
C LYS A 29 -2.80 8.35 8.88
N LEU A 30 -2.16 7.48 9.65
CA LEU A 30 -0.72 7.53 9.88
C LEU A 30 0.04 7.31 8.58
N LEU A 31 -0.32 6.30 7.79
CA LEU A 31 0.29 6.06 6.47
C LEU A 31 0.15 7.28 5.54
N ASN A 32 -1.03 7.88 5.47
CA ASN A 32 -1.27 9.09 4.67
C ASN A 32 -0.46 10.29 5.17
N SER A 33 -0.22 10.39 6.48
CA SER A 33 0.56 11.50 7.07
C SER A 33 2.05 11.44 6.74
N LEU A 34 2.58 10.26 6.41
CA LEU A 34 3.98 10.07 6.02
C LEU A 34 4.30 10.64 4.62
N GLY A 35 3.30 11.20 3.93
CA GLY A 35 3.43 11.73 2.57
C GLY A 35 3.49 10.61 1.53
N LYS A 36 3.71 10.99 0.26
CA LYS A 36 4.00 10.00 -0.78
C LYS A 36 5.31 9.30 -0.42
N THR A 37 5.28 7.97 -0.35
CA THR A 37 6.47 7.14 -0.35
C THR A 37 7.41 7.65 -1.44
N SER A 38 8.63 8.02 -1.03
CA SER A 38 9.73 8.58 -1.84
C SER A 38 9.49 8.66 -3.35
N THR A 39 9.55 9.86 -3.93
CA THR A 39 9.45 10.15 -5.38
C THR A 39 10.31 9.22 -6.26
N SER A 40 11.39 8.64 -5.72
CA SER A 40 12.21 7.64 -6.39
C SER A 40 11.43 6.37 -6.77
N LEU A 41 10.59 5.85 -5.86
CA LEU A 41 9.74 4.69 -6.15
C LEU A 41 8.73 5.04 -7.25
N ASP A 42 8.13 6.23 -7.20
CA ASP A 42 7.19 6.68 -8.23
C ASP A 42 7.85 6.70 -9.62
N SER A 43 9.13 7.12 -9.72
CA SER A 43 9.86 7.11 -10.99
C SER A 43 10.21 5.71 -11.50
N GLU A 44 10.59 4.80 -10.60
CA GLU A 44 10.93 3.41 -10.97
C GLU A 44 9.67 2.67 -11.44
N TRP A 45 8.55 2.86 -10.73
CA TRP A 45 7.24 2.33 -11.15
C TRP A 45 6.77 2.92 -12.47
N LEU A 46 6.99 4.21 -12.72
CA LEU A 46 6.65 4.83 -14.01
C LEU A 46 7.47 4.24 -15.15
N ASN A 47 8.77 4.03 -14.93
CA ASN A 47 9.65 3.40 -15.92
C ASN A 47 9.23 1.96 -16.22
N GLU A 48 8.93 1.18 -15.19
CA GLU A 48 8.43 -0.19 -15.33
C GLU A 48 7.09 -0.23 -16.08
N ALA A 49 6.17 0.69 -15.77
CA ALA A 49 4.88 0.78 -16.47
C ALA A 49 5.05 1.05 -17.97
N LYS A 50 5.97 1.96 -18.34
CA LYS A 50 6.30 2.24 -19.75
C LYS A 50 6.92 1.04 -20.43
N HIS A 51 7.93 0.42 -19.81
CA HIS A 51 8.59 -0.75 -20.35
C HIS A 51 7.59 -1.89 -20.62
N ARG A 52 6.67 -2.15 -19.69
CA ARG A 52 5.63 -3.16 -19.88
C ARG A 52 4.67 -2.83 -21.02
N ALA A 53 4.27 -1.57 -21.18
CA ALA A 53 3.42 -1.17 -22.30
C ALA A 53 4.11 -1.45 -23.64
N GLU A 54 5.39 -1.07 -23.76
CA GLU A 54 6.19 -1.31 -24.97
C GLU A 54 6.37 -2.81 -25.28
N ASP A 55 6.58 -3.64 -24.26
CA ASP A 55 6.68 -5.09 -24.42
C ASP A 55 5.37 -5.70 -24.94
N ILE A 56 4.23 -5.21 -24.45
CA ILE A 56 2.90 -5.64 -24.89
C ILE A 56 2.67 -5.24 -26.34
N ASP A 57 2.90 -3.96 -26.67
CA ASP A 57 2.68 -3.41 -28.00
C ASP A 57 3.58 -4.08 -29.05
N ALA A 58 4.81 -4.44 -28.67
CA ALA A 58 5.74 -5.15 -29.52
C ALA A 58 5.55 -6.68 -29.55
N GLY A 59 4.60 -7.22 -28.79
CA GLY A 59 4.35 -8.67 -28.71
C GLY A 59 5.49 -9.47 -28.08
N ARG A 60 6.34 -8.84 -27.26
CA ARG A 60 7.48 -9.49 -26.59
C ARG A 60 7.06 -10.35 -25.39
N VAL A 61 5.82 -10.19 -24.93
CA VAL A 61 5.27 -10.90 -23.78
C VAL A 61 3.95 -11.59 -24.12
N SER A 62 3.72 -12.75 -23.50
CA SER A 62 2.43 -13.44 -23.58
C SER A 62 1.47 -12.86 -22.55
N LEU A 63 0.33 -12.36 -23.02
CA LEU A 63 -0.73 -11.86 -22.14
C LEU A 63 -1.49 -13.00 -21.48
N ILE A 64 -2.07 -12.71 -20.32
CA ILE A 64 -2.98 -13.61 -19.61
C ILE A 64 -4.35 -12.95 -19.57
N GLU A 65 -5.39 -13.70 -19.92
CA GLU A 65 -6.78 -13.26 -19.82
C GLU A 65 -7.13 -12.72 -18.43
N GLY A 66 -7.69 -11.52 -18.36
CA GLY A 66 -8.01 -10.84 -17.10
C GLY A 66 -8.92 -11.67 -16.20
N ASN A 67 -9.90 -12.38 -16.78
CA ASN A 67 -10.80 -13.27 -16.05
C ASN A 67 -10.05 -14.40 -15.32
N LYS A 68 -9.00 -14.97 -15.93
CA LYS A 68 -8.17 -16.02 -15.31
C LYS A 68 -7.38 -15.48 -14.12
N VAL A 69 -6.87 -14.24 -14.22
CA VAL A 69 -6.16 -13.56 -13.13
C VAL A 69 -7.09 -13.31 -11.95
N LEU A 70 -8.29 -12.76 -12.21
CA LEU A 70 -9.29 -12.49 -11.17
C LEU A 70 -9.77 -13.76 -10.46
N GLU A 71 -10.00 -14.84 -11.21
CA GLU A 71 -10.37 -16.13 -10.63
C GLU A 71 -9.27 -16.65 -9.68
N LYS A 72 -8.01 -16.61 -10.11
CA LYS A 72 -6.85 -17.02 -9.30
C LYS A 72 -6.72 -16.17 -8.03
N ALA A 73 -6.94 -14.85 -8.13
CA ALA A 73 -6.89 -13.96 -6.97
C ALA A 73 -7.99 -14.28 -5.96
N ARG A 74 -9.23 -14.47 -6.41
CA ARG A 74 -10.36 -14.83 -5.54
C ARG A 74 -10.14 -16.16 -4.81
N LYS A 75 -9.54 -17.16 -5.46
CA LYS A 75 -9.21 -18.44 -4.81
C LYS A 75 -8.23 -18.30 -3.65
N LYS A 76 -7.38 -17.27 -3.63
CA LYS A 76 -6.41 -17.02 -2.55
C LYS A 76 -6.98 -16.23 -1.37
N LEU A 77 -8.19 -15.67 -1.51
CA LEU A 77 -8.88 -14.90 -0.47
C LEU A 77 -9.97 -15.70 0.26
N LYS A 78 -10.14 -16.99 -0.08
CA LYS A 78 -10.93 -17.97 0.66
C LYS A 78 -10.04 -18.75 1.59
#